data_AF-A0A399UEJ9-F1
#
_entry.id   AF-A0A399UEJ9-F1
#
_cell.length_a   1.000
_cell.length_b   1.000
_cell.length_c   1.000
_cell.angle_alpha   90.00
_cell.angle_beta   90.00
_cell.angle_gamma   90.00
#
_symmetry.space_group_name_H-M   'P 1'
#
loop_
_entity.id
_entity.type
_entity.pdbx_description
1 polymer ?
#
loop_
_entity_poly.entity_id
_entity_poly.type
_entity_poly.pdbx_seq_one_letter_code
_entity_poly.pdbx_strand_id
1 'polypeptide(L)'
;YLLAEAKVPVFGSELTIELAKLFVKGNDAVKKFNDFHVIDENTEIDFGGTVVSFFPTTYSVPESLGIVLKTSEGSIVYTGDFKFDQTASESYATDFARLAEIGRDGVLALLSDSANADSKIQVASESEVRDEITQTIADWEGRIIVAAVSSNLSRIQQIFDAADKTGRRIVLTGFDIENIVRTAIRLKKLSLANEILLIKPKDMSRVEDHELIILETGRMGEP
;
A
#
# COMPACT_ATOMS: atom_id res chain seq x y z
N TYR A 1 5.93 17.53 8.86
CA TYR A 1 5.66 18.26 10.11
C TYR A 1 6.57 17.79 11.23
N LEU A 2 6.44 16.56 11.74
CA LEU A 2 7.27 16.07 12.86
C LEU A 2 8.79 16.23 12.66
N LEU A 3 9.30 15.86 11.48
CA LEU A 3 10.74 15.98 11.16
C LEU A 3 11.29 17.41 11.13
N ALA A 4 10.41 18.42 11.06
CA ALA A 4 10.84 19.82 11.15
C ALA A 4 11.14 20.23 12.61
N GLU A 5 10.49 19.55 13.57
CA GLU A 5 10.58 19.84 15.01
C GLU A 5 11.50 18.88 15.75
N ALA A 6 11.63 17.64 15.27
CA ALA A 6 12.37 16.57 15.94
C ALA A 6 13.43 15.94 15.04
N LYS A 7 14.64 15.75 15.60
CA LYS A 7 15.73 14.99 14.98
C LYS A 7 15.66 13.56 15.46
N VAL A 8 14.93 12.72 14.72
CA VAL A 8 14.73 11.32 15.05
C VAL A 8 14.94 10.46 13.81
N PRO A 9 15.48 9.24 13.97
CA PRO A 9 15.55 8.28 12.87
C PRO A 9 14.15 7.84 12.47
N VAL A 10 13.97 7.54 11.17
CA VAL A 10 12.70 7.05 10.62
C VAL A 10 12.90 5.63 10.10
N PHE A 11 12.17 4.68 10.67
CA PHE A 11 12.16 3.27 10.27
C PHE A 11 10.88 2.95 9.49
N GLY A 12 10.99 2.15 8.44
CA GLY A 12 9.84 1.66 7.68
C GLY A 12 10.26 0.67 6.59
N SER A 13 9.28 -0.01 6.01
CA SER A 13 9.53 -0.87 4.84
C SER A 13 10.08 -0.09 3.65
N GLU A 14 10.67 -0.79 2.69
CA GLU A 14 11.30 -0.16 1.52
C GLU A 14 10.35 0.79 0.81
N LEU A 15 9.12 0.33 0.51
CA LEU A 15 8.10 1.17 -0.09
C LEU A 15 7.75 2.37 0.81
N THR A 16 7.51 2.16 2.10
CA THR A 16 7.16 3.22 3.06
C THR A 16 8.22 4.33 3.07
N ILE A 17 9.50 3.95 3.12
CA ILE A 17 10.63 4.87 3.14
C ILE A 17 10.77 5.63 1.81
N GLU A 18 10.63 4.95 0.67
CA GLU A 18 10.70 5.62 -0.64
C GLU A 18 9.54 6.61 -0.84
N LEU A 19 8.33 6.26 -0.40
CA LEU A 19 7.20 7.18 -0.40
C LEU A 19 7.44 8.36 0.55
N ALA A 20 7.93 8.12 1.77
CA ALA A 20 8.27 9.18 2.72
C ALA A 20 9.32 10.15 2.14
N LYS A 21 10.33 9.64 1.42
CA LYS A 21 11.33 10.48 0.72
C LYS A 21 10.69 11.37 -0.35
N LEU A 22 9.69 10.90 -1.09
CA LEU A 22 8.97 11.73 -2.06
C LEU A 22 8.28 12.93 -1.37
N PHE A 23 7.58 12.68 -0.26
CA PHE A 23 6.93 13.73 0.52
C PHE A 23 7.92 14.70 1.16
N VAL A 24 9.03 14.19 1.70
CA VAL A 24 10.07 15.02 2.33
C VAL A 24 10.78 15.90 1.30
N LYS A 25 11.06 15.39 0.09
CA LYS A 25 11.66 16.19 -0.99
C LYS A 25 10.81 17.40 -1.39
N GLY A 26 9.49 17.29 -1.27
CA GLY A 26 8.55 18.38 -1.54
C GLY A 26 8.48 19.46 -0.45
N ASN A 27 9.17 19.30 0.68
CA ASN A 27 9.10 20.22 1.82
C ASN A 27 10.46 20.84 2.13
N ASP A 28 10.58 22.16 1.93
CA ASP A 28 11.84 22.89 2.10
C ASP A 28 12.48 22.79 3.48
N ALA A 29 11.69 22.63 4.54
CA ALA A 29 12.19 22.54 5.91
C ALA A 29 12.94 21.23 6.16
N VAL A 30 12.54 20.15 5.48
CA VAL A 30 13.02 18.79 5.77
C VAL A 30 13.64 18.09 4.56
N LYS A 31 13.68 18.70 3.37
CA LYS A 31 14.19 18.08 2.13
C LYS A 31 15.62 17.52 2.18
N LYS A 32 16.41 17.90 3.19
CA LYS A 32 17.76 17.39 3.45
C LYS A 32 17.81 16.23 4.45
N PHE A 33 16.70 15.88 5.07
CA PHE A 33 16.61 14.76 5.99
C PHE A 33 16.96 13.46 5.27
N ASN A 34 17.85 12.68 5.87
CA ASN A 34 18.40 11.46 5.29
C ASN A 34 18.55 10.31 6.30
N ASP A 35 18.03 10.49 7.53
CA ASP A 35 18.10 9.49 8.60
C ASP A 35 16.95 8.48 8.49
N PHE A 36 16.89 7.83 7.32
CA PHE A 36 15.92 6.81 6.97
C PHE A 36 16.55 5.43 7.07
N HIS A 37 15.85 4.50 7.69
CA HIS A 37 16.27 3.11 7.87
C HIS A 37 15.20 2.19 7.27
N VAL A 38 15.61 1.41 6.28
CA VAL A 38 14.74 0.37 5.72
C VAL A 38 14.76 -0.83 6.65
N ILE A 39 13.58 -1.34 6.97
CA ILE A 39 13.34 -2.52 7.81
C ILE A 39 12.43 -3.51 7.10
N ASP A 40 12.42 -4.74 7.58
CA ASP A 40 11.54 -5.83 7.13
C ASP A 40 11.00 -6.63 8.32
N GLU A 41 10.25 -7.70 8.06
CA GLU A 41 9.70 -8.59 9.08
C GLU A 41 10.76 -9.32 9.92
N ASN A 42 11.99 -9.43 9.42
CA ASN A 42 13.09 -10.12 10.09
C ASN A 42 13.97 -9.15 10.89
N THR A 43 13.72 -7.85 10.79
CA THR A 43 14.50 -6.82 11.45
C THR A 43 14.15 -6.74 12.93
N GLU A 44 15.18 -6.71 13.77
CA GLU A 44 15.07 -6.37 15.20
C GLU A 44 15.94 -5.16 15.52
N ILE A 45 15.40 -4.20 16.25
CA ILE A 45 16.09 -2.97 16.65
C ILE A 45 16.16 -2.94 18.18
N ASP A 46 17.37 -2.97 18.71
CA ASP A 46 17.62 -2.91 20.15
C ASP A 46 17.85 -1.48 20.62
N PHE A 47 16.98 -0.99 21.51
CA PHE A 47 17.11 0.29 22.21
C PHE A 47 17.61 0.12 23.67
N GLY A 48 18.28 -1.00 23.97
CA GLY A 48 18.88 -1.35 25.24
C GLY A 48 17.90 -1.91 26.27
N GLY A 49 16.78 -1.21 26.48
CA GLY A 49 15.70 -1.66 27.39
C GLY A 49 14.46 -2.18 26.67
N THR A 50 14.42 -2.09 25.34
CA THR A 50 13.28 -2.47 24.52
C THR A 50 13.78 -2.93 23.16
N VAL A 51 13.35 -4.11 22.73
CA VAL A 51 13.60 -4.62 21.39
C VAL A 51 12.36 -4.40 20.55
N VAL A 52 12.51 -3.76 19.41
CA VAL A 52 11.45 -3.54 18.43
C VAL A 52 11.59 -4.57 17.31
N SER A 53 10.54 -5.34 17.08
CA SER A 53 10.46 -6.29 15.95
C SER A 53 9.14 -6.10 15.20
N PHE A 54 8.99 -6.77 14.07
CA PHE A 54 7.88 -6.53 13.15
C PHE A 54 7.18 -7.84 12.75
N PHE A 55 6.00 -7.71 12.15
CA PHE A 55 5.30 -8.82 11.50
C PHE A 55 4.49 -8.30 10.31
N PRO A 56 4.43 -9.03 9.20
CA PRO A 56 3.67 -8.60 8.04
C PRO A 56 2.17 -8.68 8.31
N THR A 57 1.44 -7.72 7.76
CA THR A 57 -0.02 -7.60 7.86
C THR A 57 -0.60 -7.47 6.45
N THR A 58 -1.87 -7.84 6.30
CA THR A 58 -2.60 -7.61 5.05
C THR A 58 -3.28 -6.27 5.07
N TYR A 59 -2.97 -5.43 4.09
CA TYR A 59 -3.62 -4.14 3.89
C TYR A 59 -3.69 -3.79 2.40
N SER A 60 -4.09 -2.56 2.05
CA SER A 60 -4.18 -2.08 0.67
C SER A 60 -2.83 -1.73 0.02
N VAL A 61 -1.73 -1.84 0.79
CA VAL A 61 -0.35 -1.51 0.39
C VAL A 61 0.54 -2.69 0.76
N PRO A 62 1.50 -3.09 -0.10
CA PRO A 62 2.41 -4.18 0.23
C PRO A 62 3.42 -3.71 1.28
N GLU A 63 4.05 -4.67 1.95
CA GLU A 63 5.02 -4.40 3.02
C GLU A 63 4.45 -3.58 4.20
N SER A 64 3.14 -3.74 4.48
CA SER A 64 2.54 -3.25 5.72
C SER A 64 3.01 -4.12 6.90
N LEU A 65 3.56 -3.45 7.93
CA LEU A 65 4.14 -4.09 9.10
C LEU A 65 3.39 -3.68 10.37
N GLY A 66 3.02 -4.65 11.17
CA GLY A 66 2.75 -4.45 12.59
C GLY A 66 4.05 -4.39 13.39
N ILE A 67 3.99 -3.79 14.58
CA ILE A 67 5.14 -3.50 15.44
C ILE A 67 4.97 -4.22 16.78
N VAL A 68 6.05 -4.84 17.27
CA VAL A 68 6.13 -5.45 18.59
C VAL A 68 7.24 -4.79 19.38
N LEU A 69 6.88 -4.14 20.48
CA LEU A 69 7.80 -3.55 21.45
C LEU A 69 7.94 -4.52 22.62
N LYS A 70 9.07 -5.24 22.69
CA LYS A 70 9.35 -6.18 23.76
C LYS A 70 9.97 -5.47 24.96
N THR A 71 9.27 -5.50 26.09
CA THR A 71 9.72 -4.88 27.36
C THR A 71 9.88 -5.93 28.46
N SER A 72 10.41 -5.55 29.64
CA SER A 72 10.49 -6.45 30.80
C SER A 72 9.13 -6.92 31.30
N GLU A 73 8.07 -6.12 31.09
CA GLU A 73 6.72 -6.39 31.57
C GLU A 73 5.86 -7.17 30.56
N GLY A 74 6.40 -7.45 29.37
CA GLY A 74 5.70 -8.11 28.27
C GLY A 74 5.71 -7.28 26.98
N SER A 75 5.11 -7.84 25.92
CA SER A 75 5.10 -7.20 24.60
C SER A 75 3.96 -6.19 24.47
N ILE A 76 4.25 -5.02 23.92
CA ILE A 76 3.23 -4.08 23.42
C ILE A 76 3.16 -4.25 21.91
N VAL A 77 1.98 -4.61 21.40
CA VAL A 77 1.76 -4.89 19.97
C VAL A 77 0.94 -3.76 19.37
N TYR A 78 1.41 -3.19 18.26
CA TYR A 78 0.68 -2.23 17.45
C TYR A 78 0.42 -2.84 16.08
N THR A 79 -0.85 -2.99 15.69
CA THR A 79 -1.18 -3.70 14.45
C THR A 79 -0.90 -2.87 13.19
N GLY A 80 -0.86 -1.54 13.31
CA GLY A 80 -1.13 -0.68 12.16
C GLY A 80 -2.55 -0.93 11.63
N ASP A 81 -2.82 -0.45 10.42
CA ASP A 81 -4.06 -0.78 9.72
C ASP A 81 -3.94 -2.19 9.13
N PHE A 82 -4.97 -3.01 9.30
CA PHE A 82 -4.94 -4.38 8.81
C PHE A 82 -6.33 -4.91 8.47
N LYS A 83 -6.35 -5.97 7.67
CA LYS A 83 -7.47 -6.89 7.52
C LYS A 83 -6.94 -8.32 7.47
N PHE A 84 -7.83 -9.30 7.49
CA PHE A 84 -7.47 -10.68 7.19
C PHE A 84 -8.08 -11.09 5.86
N ASP A 85 -7.25 -11.61 4.97
CA ASP A 85 -7.66 -12.05 3.65
C ASP A 85 -6.82 -13.26 3.23
N GLN A 86 -7.46 -14.43 3.18
CA GLN A 86 -6.79 -15.68 2.81
C GLN A 86 -6.49 -15.78 1.31
N THR A 87 -7.00 -14.84 0.52
CA THR A 87 -6.76 -14.76 -0.93
C THR A 87 -5.68 -13.75 -1.30
N ALA A 88 -5.17 -13.01 -0.30
CA ALA A 88 -4.07 -12.07 -0.52
C ALA A 88 -2.85 -12.80 -1.09
N SER A 89 -2.17 -12.14 -2.03
CA SER A 89 -0.90 -12.65 -2.55
C SER A 89 0.15 -12.66 -1.44
N GLU A 90 1.21 -13.45 -1.61
CA GLU A 90 2.30 -13.59 -0.63
C GLU A 90 2.86 -12.24 -0.15
N SER A 91 3.04 -11.27 -1.06
CA SER A 91 3.52 -9.91 -0.76
C SER A 91 2.60 -9.05 0.11
N TYR A 92 1.36 -9.48 0.33
CA TYR A 92 0.35 -8.84 1.17
C TYR A 92 -0.13 -9.76 2.30
N ALA A 93 0.37 -11.00 2.38
CA ALA A 93 -0.17 -11.97 3.30
C ALA A 93 0.25 -11.66 4.75
N THR A 94 -0.70 -11.77 5.67
CA THR A 94 -0.42 -11.69 7.09
C THR A 94 0.31 -12.95 7.55
N ASP A 95 1.35 -12.81 8.37
CA ASP A 95 2.02 -13.96 8.98
C ASP A 95 1.29 -14.40 10.25
N PHE A 96 0.35 -15.34 10.07
CA PHE A 96 -0.39 -15.93 11.17
C PHE A 96 0.49 -16.76 12.13
N ALA A 97 1.57 -17.35 11.64
CA ALA A 97 2.46 -18.14 12.50
C ALA A 97 3.21 -17.22 13.46
N ARG A 98 3.75 -16.11 12.96
CA ARG A 98 4.38 -15.06 13.76
C ARG A 98 3.41 -14.44 14.76
N LEU A 99 2.17 -14.16 14.37
CA LEU A 99 1.14 -13.69 15.30
C LEU A 99 0.88 -14.68 16.45
N ALA A 100 0.84 -15.98 16.14
CA ALA A 100 0.68 -17.02 17.16
C ALA A 100 1.90 -17.15 18.08
N GLU A 101 3.12 -16.90 17.60
CA GLU A 101 4.32 -16.79 18.43
C GLU A 101 4.23 -15.60 19.39
N ILE A 102 3.94 -14.40 18.85
CA ILE A 102 3.78 -13.17 19.63
C ILE A 102 2.74 -13.36 20.74
N GLY A 103 1.61 -13.99 20.42
CA GLY A 103 0.56 -14.28 21.40
C GLY A 103 0.99 -15.28 22.48
N ARG A 104 1.80 -16.30 22.13
CA ARG A 104 2.33 -17.29 23.07
C ARG A 104 3.36 -16.71 24.03
N ASP A 105 4.16 -15.76 23.57
CA ASP A 105 5.19 -15.08 24.38
C ASP A 105 4.62 -14.10 25.41
N GLY A 106 3.31 -13.79 25.32
CA GLY A 106 2.61 -12.89 26.23
C GLY A 106 2.58 -11.45 25.74
N VAL A 107 1.35 -10.93 25.58
CA VAL A 107 1.09 -9.55 25.16
C VAL A 107 0.52 -8.78 26.34
N LEU A 108 1.24 -7.74 26.77
CA LEU A 108 0.83 -6.83 27.82
C LEU A 108 -0.27 -5.88 27.33
N ALA A 109 -0.10 -5.33 26.12
CA ALA A 109 -1.05 -4.40 25.53
C ALA A 109 -1.12 -4.59 24.00
N LEU A 110 -2.32 -4.48 23.46
CA LEU A 110 -2.60 -4.50 22.03
C LEU A 110 -3.24 -3.18 21.62
N LEU A 111 -2.62 -2.47 20.68
CA LEU A 111 -3.14 -1.29 20.01
C LEU A 111 -3.58 -1.73 18.62
N SER A 112 -4.87 -1.97 18.47
CA SER A 112 -5.46 -2.52 17.25
C SER A 112 -6.25 -1.46 16.48
N ASP A 113 -6.24 -1.56 15.15
CA ASP A 113 -7.12 -0.79 14.28
C ASP A 113 -8.61 -1.04 14.64
N SER A 114 -9.40 0.03 14.62
CA SER A 114 -10.82 0.04 14.94
C SER A 114 -11.68 0.73 13.88
N ALA A 115 -11.10 1.10 12.72
CA ALA A 115 -11.80 1.82 11.66
C ALA A 115 -13.09 1.13 11.18
N ASN A 116 -13.13 -0.20 11.19
CA ASN A 116 -14.28 -1.02 10.80
C ASN A 116 -14.94 -1.78 11.98
N ALA A 117 -14.66 -1.41 13.23
CA ALA A 117 -15.12 -2.18 14.40
C ALA A 117 -16.64 -2.29 14.55
N ASP A 118 -17.40 -1.29 14.10
CA ASP A 118 -18.87 -1.28 14.16
C ASP A 118 -19.53 -2.01 12.98
N SER A 119 -18.77 -2.37 11.95
CA SER A 119 -19.29 -3.08 10.79
C SER A 119 -19.55 -4.55 11.11
N LYS A 120 -20.76 -5.02 10.79
CA LYS A 120 -21.11 -6.46 10.81
C LYS A 120 -21.02 -7.11 9.44
N ILE A 121 -20.65 -6.33 8.42
CA ILE A 121 -20.56 -6.79 7.04
C ILE A 121 -19.20 -7.44 6.86
N GLN A 122 -19.19 -8.66 6.32
CA GLN A 122 -17.96 -9.31 5.94
C GLN A 122 -17.26 -8.50 4.85
N VAL A 123 -15.98 -8.19 5.07
CA VAL A 123 -15.16 -7.50 4.07
C VAL A 123 -14.94 -8.43 2.89
N ALA A 124 -15.19 -7.93 1.68
CA ALA A 124 -14.90 -8.67 0.45
C ALA A 124 -13.41 -9.00 0.36
N SER A 125 -13.10 -10.20 -0.09
CA SER A 125 -11.73 -10.62 -0.34
C SER A 125 -11.12 -9.89 -1.54
N GLU A 126 -9.80 -9.77 -1.59
CA GLU A 126 -9.08 -9.22 -2.73
C GLU A 126 -9.35 -10.01 -4.02
N SER A 127 -9.63 -11.31 -3.93
CA SER A 127 -10.07 -12.10 -5.08
C SER A 127 -11.45 -11.67 -5.59
N GLU A 128 -12.46 -11.58 -4.72
CA GLU A 128 -13.82 -11.16 -5.11
C GLU A 128 -13.79 -9.77 -5.72
N VAL A 129 -13.03 -8.87 -5.11
CA VAL A 129 -12.80 -7.51 -5.62
C VAL A 129 -12.18 -7.53 -7.02
N ARG A 130 -11.11 -8.32 -7.22
CA ARG A 130 -10.41 -8.41 -8.51
C ARG A 130 -11.34 -8.91 -9.60
N ASP A 131 -12.14 -9.93 -9.28
CA ASP A 131 -13.05 -10.56 -10.22
C ASP A 131 -14.15 -9.57 -10.63
N GLU A 132 -14.73 -8.84 -9.67
CA GLU A 132 -15.73 -7.80 -9.91
C GLU A 132 -15.19 -6.65 -10.76
N ILE A 133 -13.98 -6.16 -10.49
CA ILE A 133 -13.32 -5.12 -11.31
C ILE A 133 -13.12 -5.62 -12.73
N THR A 134 -12.59 -6.85 -12.88
CA THR A 134 -12.32 -7.42 -14.20
C THR A 134 -13.59 -7.55 -15.01
N GLN A 135 -14.66 -8.07 -14.40
CA GLN A 135 -15.96 -8.21 -15.04
C GLN A 135 -16.56 -6.86 -15.42
N THR A 136 -16.57 -5.89 -14.49
CA THR A 136 -17.11 -4.54 -14.74
C THR A 136 -16.39 -3.85 -15.91
N ILE A 137 -15.07 -3.99 -16.00
CA ILE A 137 -14.27 -3.40 -17.09
C ILE A 137 -14.53 -4.12 -18.43
N ALA A 138 -14.71 -5.45 -18.40
CA ALA A 138 -14.98 -6.24 -19.59
C ALA A 138 -16.37 -5.98 -20.19
N ASP A 139 -17.38 -5.73 -19.35
CA ASP A 139 -18.78 -5.53 -19.77
C ASP A 139 -19.05 -4.14 -20.36
N TRP A 140 -18.12 -3.18 -20.19
CA TRP A 140 -18.31 -1.81 -20.67
C TRP A 140 -17.73 -1.63 -22.08
N GLU A 141 -18.49 -1.02 -22.99
CA GLU A 141 -18.05 -0.76 -24.37
C GLU A 141 -17.40 0.61 -24.55
N GLY A 142 -17.56 1.52 -23.59
CA GLY A 142 -17.06 2.89 -23.69
C GLY A 142 -15.73 3.12 -23.00
N ARG A 143 -15.39 4.41 -22.86
CA ARG A 143 -14.32 4.87 -21.97
C ARG A 143 -14.71 4.60 -20.52
N ILE A 144 -13.73 4.17 -19.72
CA ILE A 144 -13.89 3.93 -18.29
C ILE A 144 -13.07 4.96 -17.53
N ILE A 145 -13.67 5.56 -16.49
CA ILE A 145 -12.96 6.40 -15.54
C ILE A 145 -13.02 5.71 -14.19
N VAL A 146 -11.86 5.37 -13.64
CA VAL A 146 -11.74 4.77 -12.32
C VAL A 146 -11.20 5.83 -11.37
N ALA A 147 -11.99 6.16 -10.35
CA ALA A 147 -11.55 6.97 -9.22
C ALA A 147 -10.98 6.05 -8.14
N ALA A 148 -9.75 6.29 -7.70
CA ALA A 148 -9.09 5.47 -6.69
C ALA A 148 -8.20 6.29 -5.76
N VAL A 149 -8.01 5.81 -4.54
CA VAL A 149 -7.03 6.42 -3.62
C VAL A 149 -5.63 6.05 -4.10
N SER A 150 -4.77 7.06 -4.30
CA SER A 150 -3.41 6.87 -4.83
C SER A 150 -2.51 5.94 -4.00
N SER A 151 -2.80 5.78 -2.71
CA SER A 151 -2.09 4.86 -1.83
C SER A 151 -2.55 3.40 -1.95
N ASN A 152 -3.72 3.10 -2.53
CA ASN A 152 -4.25 1.74 -2.61
C ASN A 152 -3.62 0.96 -3.77
N LEU A 153 -2.39 0.46 -3.57
CA LEU A 153 -1.64 -0.25 -4.59
C LEU A 153 -2.27 -1.59 -4.99
N SER A 154 -2.96 -2.28 -4.08
CA SER A 154 -3.71 -3.50 -4.44
C SER A 154 -4.76 -3.20 -5.51
N ARG A 155 -5.53 -2.12 -5.31
CA ARG A 155 -6.56 -1.69 -6.27
C ARG A 155 -5.96 -1.30 -7.61
N ILE A 156 -4.84 -0.57 -7.60
CA ILE A 156 -4.14 -0.18 -8.82
C ILE A 156 -3.65 -1.41 -9.59
N GLN A 157 -3.09 -2.41 -8.91
CA GLN A 157 -2.67 -3.67 -9.55
C GLN A 157 -3.86 -4.38 -10.20
N GLN A 158 -5.00 -4.49 -9.51
CA GLN A 158 -6.19 -5.14 -10.06
C GLN A 158 -6.73 -4.41 -11.31
N ILE A 159 -6.65 -3.09 -11.35
CA ILE A 159 -7.01 -2.29 -12.53
C ILE A 159 -6.01 -2.55 -13.67
N PHE A 160 -4.71 -2.68 -13.37
CA PHE A 160 -3.69 -3.01 -14.37
C PHE A 160 -3.94 -4.40 -14.97
N ASP A 161 -4.22 -5.38 -14.13
CA ASP A 161 -4.51 -6.76 -14.56
C ASP A 161 -5.79 -6.82 -15.40
N ALA A 162 -6.84 -6.09 -15.01
CA ALA A 162 -8.08 -6.02 -15.77
C ALA A 162 -7.91 -5.31 -17.12
N ALA A 163 -7.14 -4.22 -17.15
CA ALA A 163 -6.83 -3.51 -18.38
C ALA A 163 -6.10 -4.42 -19.38
N ASP A 164 -5.08 -5.15 -18.93
CA ASP A 164 -4.34 -6.11 -19.76
C ASP A 164 -5.27 -7.21 -20.32
N LYS A 165 -6.10 -7.81 -19.48
CA LYS A 165 -7.06 -8.86 -19.88
C LYS A 165 -8.10 -8.40 -20.89
N THR A 166 -8.47 -7.12 -20.85
CA THR A 166 -9.52 -6.53 -21.70
C THR A 166 -8.97 -5.77 -22.90
N GLY A 167 -7.66 -5.75 -23.09
CA GLY A 167 -7.02 -5.01 -24.19
C GLY A 167 -7.12 -3.49 -24.03
N ARG A 168 -7.33 -2.99 -22.82
CA ARG A 168 -7.43 -1.56 -22.51
C ARG A 168 -6.08 -1.01 -22.06
N ARG A 169 -5.83 0.25 -22.40
CA ARG A 169 -4.69 1.06 -21.96
C ARG A 169 -5.13 2.01 -20.86
N ILE A 170 -4.20 2.37 -19.99
CA ILE A 170 -4.42 3.19 -18.82
C ILE A 170 -3.69 4.52 -18.97
N VAL A 171 -4.41 5.61 -18.70
CA VAL A 171 -3.83 6.94 -18.46
C VAL A 171 -3.94 7.24 -16.97
N LEU A 172 -2.82 7.62 -16.35
CA LEU A 172 -2.82 8.16 -14.99
C LEU A 172 -3.03 9.67 -15.06
N THR A 173 -4.00 10.17 -14.31
CA THR A 173 -4.34 11.59 -14.22
C THR A 173 -4.22 12.01 -12.76
N GLY A 174 -3.07 12.59 -12.43
CA GLY A 174 -2.72 13.00 -11.07
C GLY A 174 -1.20 12.96 -10.84
N PHE A 175 -0.63 14.05 -10.34
CA PHE A 175 0.82 14.16 -10.14
C PHE A 175 1.32 13.20 -9.05
N ASP A 176 0.54 13.00 -7.99
CA ASP A 176 0.94 12.15 -6.87
C ASP A 176 0.92 10.66 -7.24
N ILE A 177 -0.16 10.17 -7.88
CA ILE A 177 -0.22 8.76 -8.31
C ILE A 177 0.90 8.43 -9.29
N GLU A 178 1.23 9.31 -10.23
CA GLU A 178 2.29 9.00 -11.20
C GLU A 178 3.62 8.71 -10.47
N ASN A 179 3.98 9.51 -9.47
CA ASN A 179 5.20 9.29 -8.69
C ASN A 179 5.12 8.02 -7.83
N ILE A 180 3.98 7.76 -7.20
CA ILE A 180 3.74 6.57 -6.38
C ILE A 180 3.82 5.30 -7.24
N VAL A 181 3.08 5.24 -8.35
CA VAL A 181 3.05 4.11 -9.28
C VAL A 181 4.42 3.86 -9.88
N ARG A 182 5.12 4.90 -10.36
CA ARG A 182 6.49 4.75 -10.89
C ARG A 182 7.43 4.20 -9.83
N THR A 183 7.31 4.65 -8.58
CA THR A 183 8.12 4.16 -7.47
C THR A 183 7.81 2.70 -7.18
N ALA A 184 6.54 2.34 -7.07
CA ALA A 184 6.11 0.97 -6.82
C ALA A 184 6.51 0.01 -7.95
N ILE A 185 6.41 0.41 -9.22
CA ILE A 185 6.89 -0.39 -10.37
C ILE A 185 8.42 -0.58 -10.29
N ARG A 186 9.16 0.49 -10.02
CA ARG A 186 10.63 0.45 -9.89
C ARG A 186 11.07 -0.50 -8.76
N LEU A 187 10.32 -0.52 -7.66
CA LEU A 187 10.53 -1.41 -6.51
C LEU A 187 9.90 -2.80 -6.68
N LYS A 188 9.32 -3.10 -7.86
CA LYS A 188 8.62 -4.36 -8.16
C LYS A 188 7.46 -4.68 -7.21
N LYS A 189 6.84 -3.64 -6.63
CA LYS A 189 5.63 -3.72 -5.78
C LYS A 189 4.34 -3.57 -6.59
N LEU A 190 4.45 -3.04 -7.80
CA LEU A 190 3.45 -3.11 -8.86
C LEU A 190 4.07 -3.76 -10.09
N SER A 191 3.30 -4.59 -10.78
CA SER A 191 3.68 -5.23 -12.04
C SER A 191 2.84 -4.72 -13.20
N LEU A 192 3.49 -4.49 -14.33
CA LEU A 192 2.85 -4.25 -15.62
C LEU A 192 3.13 -5.45 -16.52
N ALA A 193 2.09 -5.99 -17.14
CA ALA A 193 2.24 -7.05 -18.14
C ALA A 193 3.04 -6.56 -19.36
N ASN A 194 2.84 -5.29 -19.75
CA ASN A 194 3.56 -4.63 -20.85
C ASN A 194 3.64 -3.11 -20.59
N GLU A 195 4.74 -2.46 -20.97
CA GLU A 195 4.90 -1.00 -20.88
C GLU A 195 3.86 -0.24 -21.72
N ILE A 196 3.35 -0.85 -22.80
CA ILE A 196 2.30 -0.25 -23.66
C ILE A 196 0.98 -0.06 -22.90
N LEU A 197 0.79 -0.75 -21.77
CA LEU A 197 -0.41 -0.63 -20.94
C LEU A 197 -0.56 0.78 -20.35
N LEU A 198 0.55 1.46 -20.02
CA LEU A 198 0.51 2.84 -19.51
C LEU A 198 0.83 3.83 -20.65
N ILE A 199 -0.13 4.70 -20.96
CA ILE A 199 0.06 5.78 -21.92
C ILE A 199 0.05 7.15 -21.25
N LYS A 200 0.70 8.12 -21.90
CA LYS A 200 0.77 9.49 -21.39
C LYS A 200 -0.55 10.23 -21.67
N PRO A 201 -0.96 11.17 -20.82
CA PRO A 201 -2.20 11.94 -21.04
C PRO A 201 -2.29 12.62 -22.42
N LYS A 202 -1.17 13.08 -22.97
CA LYS A 202 -1.10 13.69 -24.31
C LYS A 202 -1.41 12.73 -25.47
N ASP A 203 -1.26 11.43 -25.26
CA ASP A 203 -1.46 10.39 -26.27
C ASP A 203 -2.88 9.80 -26.18
N MET A 204 -3.68 10.24 -25.20
CA MET A 204 -5.07 9.79 -24.97
C MET A 204 -5.97 9.99 -26.20
N SER A 205 -5.79 11.07 -26.96
CA SER A 205 -6.60 11.34 -28.17
C SER A 205 -6.29 10.41 -29.35
N ARG A 206 -5.28 9.54 -29.22
CA ARG A 206 -4.88 8.56 -30.23
C ARG A 206 -5.40 7.15 -29.93
N VAL A 207 -6.14 6.98 -28.84
CA VAL A 207 -6.69 5.71 -28.38
C VAL A 207 -8.21 5.82 -28.42
N GLU A 208 -8.87 4.78 -28.93
CA GLU A 208 -10.33 4.74 -29.01
C GLU A 208 -10.94 4.62 -27.62
N ASP A 209 -12.17 5.12 -27.43
CA ASP A 209 -12.82 5.16 -26.12
C ASP A 209 -12.92 3.78 -25.46
N HIS A 210 -13.25 2.75 -26.23
CA HIS A 210 -13.37 1.37 -25.76
C HIS A 210 -12.03 0.70 -25.39
N GLU A 211 -10.90 1.32 -25.75
CA GLU A 211 -9.56 0.84 -25.40
C GLU A 211 -8.97 1.61 -24.22
N LEU A 212 -9.73 2.50 -23.56
CA LEU A 212 -9.18 3.47 -22.62
C LEU A 212 -9.78 3.39 -21.22
N ILE A 213 -8.90 3.32 -20.22
CA ILE A 213 -9.18 3.54 -18.81
C ILE A 213 -8.43 4.80 -18.36
N ILE A 214 -9.14 5.75 -17.76
CA ILE A 214 -8.56 6.88 -17.06
C ILE A 214 -8.55 6.53 -15.57
N LEU A 215 -7.37 6.44 -14.98
CA LEU A 215 -7.20 6.24 -13.54
C LEU A 215 -6.95 7.60 -12.89
N GLU A 216 -8.03 8.17 -12.37
CA GLU A 216 -8.03 9.40 -11.59
C GLU A 216 -7.73 9.05 -10.13
N THR A 217 -6.85 9.84 -9.51
CA THR A 217 -6.62 9.73 -8.07
C THR A 217 -6.52 11.08 -7.37
N GLY A 218 -7.07 11.11 -6.17
CA GLY A 218 -7.03 12.24 -5.29
C GLY A 218 -6.51 11.88 -3.90
N ARG A 219 -6.47 12.89 -3.05
CA ARG A 219 -6.17 12.75 -1.61
C ARG A 219 -7.50 12.82 -0.89
N MET A 220 -7.91 11.72 -0.25
CA MET A 220 -9.02 11.61 0.74
C MET A 220 -10.11 12.68 0.60
N GLY A 221 -11.15 12.38 -0.19
CA GLY A 221 -12.34 13.25 -0.37
C GLY A 221 -12.46 13.90 -1.74
N GLU A 222 -11.37 13.96 -2.50
CA GLU A 222 -11.39 14.19 -3.96
C GLU A 222 -10.96 12.87 -4.65
N PRO A 223 -11.63 12.46 -5.75
CA PRO A 223 -11.33 11.22 -6.45
C PRO A 223 -9.95 11.21 -7.06
#